data_AF-A0A831ZAY6-F1
#
_entry.id   AF-A0A831ZAY6-F1
#
_cell.length_a   1.000
_cell.length_b   1.000
_cell.length_c   1.000
_cell.angle_alpha   90.00
_cell.angle_beta   90.00
_cell.angle_gamma   90.00
#
_symmetry.space_group_name_H-M   'P 1'
#
loop_
_entity.id
_entity.type
_entity.pdbx_description
1 polymer ?
#
loop_
_entity_poly.entity_id
_entity_poly.type
_entity_poly.pdbx_seq_one_letter_code
_entity_poly.pdbx_strand_id
1 'polypeptide(L)'
;MQNLYRRRIEIAQKIWSRLLQGYYKDRKELIRVVEREYKNAEIEPIRGRSKIKQYEKELTTLYLLGKYGLGLSPEEYSKVFDKFFRMEMLCEKAYRDILTGKQPSEVFHEIFGTTSEDIVFRVIRLAYIMVLLGFEGEETLIQLLDRINESLPELSERIKRFKKFYVALRIAEAIATRKVRNRLEKEALKHALCLRLKAEKSAPSDDEIRLIATEVYGLPEYLVNDVLKAKNIELTLE
;
A
#
# COMPACT_ATOMS: atom_id res chain seq x y z
N MET A 1 13.77 2.57 9.50
CA MET A 1 12.32 2.55 9.20
C MET A 1 11.79 3.96 9.37
N GLN A 2 11.15 4.53 8.35
CA GLN A 2 10.72 5.94 8.35
C GLN A 2 9.72 6.21 9.49
N ASN A 3 9.89 7.34 10.19
CA ASN A 3 9.02 7.84 11.27
C ASN A 3 7.52 7.82 10.89
N LEU A 4 7.22 7.91 9.60
CA LEU A 4 5.89 7.97 9.01
C LEU A 4 4.97 6.78 9.35
N TYR A 5 5.53 5.57 9.50
CA TYR A 5 4.74 4.35 9.78
C TYR A 5 4.79 3.93 11.26
N ARG A 6 5.53 4.65 12.10
CA ARG A 6 5.79 4.28 13.50
C ARG A 6 4.51 4.02 14.29
N ARG A 7 3.54 4.95 14.25
CA ARG A 7 2.29 4.80 14.99
C ARG A 7 1.46 3.60 14.52
N ARG A 8 1.48 3.28 13.21
CA ARG A 8 0.83 2.07 12.69
C ARG A 8 1.50 0.81 13.22
N ILE A 9 2.84 0.80 13.27
CA ILE A 9 3.62 -0.32 13.81
C ILE A 9 3.28 -0.52 15.29
N GLU A 10 3.27 0.54 16.09
CA GLU A 10 2.91 0.48 17.53
C GLU A 10 1.50 -0.08 17.73
N ILE A 11 0.52 0.36 16.94
CA ILE A 11 -0.84 -0.19 16.98
C ILE A 11 -0.86 -1.66 16.57
N ALA A 12 -0.16 -2.03 15.50
CA ALA A 12 -0.08 -3.41 15.04
C ALA A 12 0.52 -4.33 16.11
N GLN A 13 1.59 -3.89 16.78
CA GLN A 13 2.21 -4.61 17.90
C GLN A 13 1.23 -4.81 19.06
N LYS A 14 0.51 -3.76 19.45
CA LYS A 14 -0.53 -3.82 20.49
C LYS A 14 -1.65 -4.80 20.13
N ILE A 15 -2.10 -4.78 18.88
CA ILE A 15 -3.14 -5.70 18.39
C ILE A 15 -2.63 -7.13 18.39
N TRP A 16 -1.42 -7.38 17.88
CA TRP A 16 -0.80 -8.71 17.87
C TRP A 16 -0.64 -9.30 19.28
N SER A 17 -0.18 -8.51 20.25
CA SER A 17 -0.05 -8.96 21.65
C SER A 17 -1.38 -9.49 22.20
N ARG A 18 -2.48 -8.76 21.98
CA ARG A 18 -3.83 -9.19 22.41
C ARG A 18 -4.37 -10.35 21.59
N LEU A 19 -4.07 -10.38 20.31
CA LEU A 19 -4.50 -11.42 19.39
C LEU A 19 -3.86 -12.77 19.75
N LEU A 20 -2.57 -12.80 20.10
CA LEU A 20 -1.87 -13.98 20.60
C LEU A 20 -2.39 -14.47 21.95
N GLN A 21 -2.88 -13.55 22.79
CA GLN A 21 -3.52 -13.88 24.07
C GLN A 21 -5.00 -14.31 23.93
N GLY A 22 -5.53 -14.36 22.70
CA GLY A 22 -6.90 -14.85 22.45
C GLY A 22 -8.02 -13.86 22.77
N TYR A 23 -7.73 -12.55 22.87
CA TYR A 23 -8.74 -11.53 23.19
C TYR A 23 -9.82 -11.34 22.12
N TYR A 24 -9.60 -11.85 20.90
CA TYR A 24 -10.51 -11.65 19.77
C TYR A 24 -11.20 -12.96 19.38
N LYS A 25 -12.51 -12.91 19.18
CA LYS A 25 -13.36 -14.04 18.84
C LYS A 25 -13.29 -14.38 17.36
N ASP A 26 -13.27 -13.39 16.48
CA ASP A 26 -13.29 -13.60 15.04
C ASP A 26 -12.67 -12.42 14.26
N ARG A 27 -12.54 -12.61 12.94
CA ARG A 27 -11.99 -11.60 12.04
C ARG A 27 -12.81 -10.30 12.02
N LYS A 28 -14.14 -10.35 12.20
CA LYS A 28 -14.98 -9.15 12.24
C LYS A 28 -14.70 -8.31 13.48
N GLU A 29 -14.48 -8.96 14.62
CA GLU A 29 -14.03 -8.30 15.84
C GLU A 29 -12.66 -7.66 15.66
N LEU A 30 -11.70 -8.37 15.04
CA LEU A 30 -10.39 -7.81 14.74
C LEU A 30 -10.47 -6.52 13.89
N ILE A 31 -11.34 -6.50 12.87
CA ILE A 31 -11.56 -5.30 12.03
C ILE A 31 -12.08 -4.13 12.87
N ARG A 32 -13.05 -4.36 13.76
CA ARG A 32 -13.59 -3.32 14.66
C ARG A 32 -12.52 -2.78 15.62
N VAL A 33 -11.63 -3.65 16.08
CA VAL A 33 -10.49 -3.25 16.92
C VAL A 33 -9.53 -2.38 16.12
N VAL A 34 -9.14 -2.78 14.91
CA VAL A 34 -8.29 -1.97 14.02
C VAL A 34 -8.91 -0.60 13.79
N GLU A 35 -10.21 -0.55 13.47
CA GLU A 35 -10.95 0.70 13.28
C GLU A 35 -10.88 1.61 14.52
N ARG A 36 -11.16 1.07 15.70
CA ARG A 36 -11.13 1.83 16.96
C ARG A 36 -9.73 2.35 17.28
N GLU A 37 -8.71 1.51 17.17
CA GLU A 37 -7.32 1.91 17.47
C GLU A 37 -6.83 2.97 16.47
N TYR A 38 -7.19 2.86 15.19
CA TYR A 38 -6.85 3.85 14.17
C TYR A 38 -7.55 5.18 14.40
N LYS A 39 -8.86 5.16 14.72
CA LYS A 39 -9.61 6.38 15.06
C LYS A 39 -9.05 7.08 16.29
N ASN A 40 -8.77 6.33 17.36
CA ASN A 40 -8.19 6.88 18.59
C ASN A 40 -6.79 7.48 18.38
N ALA A 41 -6.05 6.95 17.40
CA ALA A 41 -4.75 7.48 17.02
C ALA A 41 -4.82 8.50 15.89
N GLU A 42 -5.99 8.87 15.36
CA GLU A 42 -6.12 9.77 14.21
C GLU A 42 -5.25 9.32 13.02
N ILE A 43 -5.25 8.00 12.76
CA ILE A 43 -4.54 7.38 11.64
C ILE A 43 -5.54 6.96 10.58
N GLU A 44 -5.42 7.54 9.39
CA GLU A 44 -6.16 7.10 8.22
C GLU A 44 -5.57 5.83 7.64
N PRO A 45 -6.36 4.81 7.22
CA PRO A 45 -5.84 3.66 6.50
C PRO A 45 -5.01 4.00 5.25
N ILE A 46 -4.05 3.17 4.89
CA ILE A 46 -3.33 3.19 3.62
C ILE A 46 -4.29 2.75 2.53
N ARG A 47 -5.02 3.71 1.96
CA ARG A 47 -6.04 3.49 0.94
C ARG A 47 -5.84 4.40 -0.25
N GLY A 48 -6.42 3.98 -1.38
CA GLY A 48 -6.73 4.89 -2.48
C GLY A 48 -7.95 5.77 -2.17
N ARG A 49 -8.55 6.34 -3.22
CA ARG A 49 -9.73 7.22 -3.11
C ARG A 49 -10.94 6.58 -2.40
N SER A 50 -11.10 5.26 -2.46
CA SER A 50 -12.25 4.56 -1.88
C SER A 50 -12.09 4.27 -0.39
N LYS A 51 -13.06 4.72 0.43
CA LYS A 51 -13.18 4.41 1.87
C LYS A 51 -13.86 3.06 2.15
N ILE A 52 -14.37 2.38 1.11
CA ILE A 52 -15.08 1.10 1.27
C ILE A 52 -14.13 0.07 1.90
N LYS A 53 -14.57 -0.54 3.02
CA LYS A 53 -13.84 -1.58 3.74
C LYS A 53 -12.39 -1.20 4.09
N GLN A 54 -12.13 0.08 4.33
CA GLN A 54 -10.77 0.59 4.55
C GLN A 54 -10.03 -0.09 5.70
N TYR A 55 -10.71 -0.39 6.81
CA TYR A 55 -10.11 -1.07 7.95
C TYR A 55 -9.94 -2.58 7.74
N GLU A 56 -10.75 -3.21 6.89
CA GLU A 56 -10.52 -4.59 6.46
C GLU A 56 -9.23 -4.67 5.63
N LYS A 57 -8.97 -3.67 4.78
CA LYS A 57 -7.75 -3.60 3.97
C LYS A 57 -6.48 -3.45 4.82
N GLU A 58 -6.59 -2.88 6.02
CA GLU A 58 -5.47 -2.78 6.97
C GLU A 58 -5.09 -4.11 7.62
N LEU A 59 -5.90 -5.16 7.46
CA LEU A 59 -5.49 -6.51 7.87
C LEU A 59 -4.28 -6.99 7.07
N THR A 60 -4.08 -6.51 5.84
CA THR A 60 -2.87 -6.77 5.06
C THR A 60 -1.63 -6.18 5.76
N THR A 61 -1.70 -4.92 6.23
CA THR A 61 -0.62 -4.29 6.98
C THR A 61 -0.37 -5.05 8.29
N LEU A 62 -1.43 -5.39 9.02
CA LEU A 62 -1.34 -6.13 10.28
C LEU A 62 -0.69 -7.50 10.08
N TYR A 63 -1.11 -8.24 9.04
CA TYR A 63 -0.53 -9.52 8.65
C TYR A 63 0.98 -9.41 8.39
N LEU A 64 1.38 -8.46 7.53
CA LEU A 64 2.78 -8.29 7.14
C LEU A 64 3.65 -7.88 8.32
N LEU A 65 3.17 -6.98 9.18
CA LEU A 65 3.88 -6.60 10.40
C LEU A 65 3.99 -7.74 11.40
N GLY A 66 3.00 -8.62 11.49
CA GLY A 66 3.10 -9.83 12.32
C GLY A 66 4.14 -10.81 11.80
N LYS A 67 4.02 -11.19 10.53
CA LYS A 67 4.89 -12.19 9.92
C LYS A 67 6.34 -11.69 9.77
N TYR A 68 6.52 -10.54 9.11
CA TYR A 68 7.84 -10.02 8.76
C TYR A 68 8.40 -9.05 9.79
N GLY A 69 7.54 -8.23 10.41
CA GLY A 69 7.98 -7.26 11.41
C GLY A 69 8.26 -7.86 12.79
N LEU A 70 7.42 -8.81 13.23
CA LEU A 70 7.55 -9.49 14.52
C LEU A 70 8.14 -10.90 14.42
N GLY A 71 8.38 -11.41 13.21
CA GLY A 71 8.92 -12.74 12.99
C GLY A 71 7.98 -13.89 13.36
N LEU A 72 6.66 -13.63 13.41
CA LEU A 72 5.68 -14.66 13.77
C LEU A 72 5.47 -15.61 12.58
N SER A 73 5.88 -16.87 12.74
CA SER A 73 5.70 -17.91 11.73
C SER A 73 4.23 -18.35 11.65
N PRO A 74 3.63 -18.40 10.44
CA PRO A 74 2.31 -19.00 10.25
C PRO A 74 2.22 -20.47 10.66
N GLU A 75 3.33 -21.21 10.60
CA GLU A 75 3.41 -22.60 11.01
C GLU A 75 3.30 -22.74 12.54
N GLU A 76 4.04 -21.91 13.30
CA GLU A 76 4.03 -21.88 14.76
C GLU A 76 2.69 -21.37 15.33
N TYR A 77 2.11 -20.37 14.67
CA TYR A 77 0.88 -19.69 15.12
C TYR A 77 -0.33 -19.99 14.21
N SER A 78 -0.41 -21.19 13.64
CA SER A 78 -1.42 -21.61 12.66
C SER A 78 -2.86 -21.26 13.07
N LYS A 79 -3.27 -21.57 14.29
CA LYS A 79 -4.62 -21.25 14.81
C LYS A 79 -4.99 -19.76 14.67
N VAL A 80 -4.01 -18.88 14.84
CA VAL A 80 -4.19 -17.45 14.73
C VAL A 80 -4.22 -17.03 13.26
N PHE A 81 -3.24 -17.48 12.48
CA PHE A 81 -3.12 -17.12 11.07
C PHE A 81 -4.30 -17.62 10.24
N ASP A 82 -4.72 -18.88 10.42
CA ASP A 82 -5.86 -19.45 9.70
C ASP A 82 -7.19 -18.76 10.06
N LYS A 83 -7.33 -18.38 11.33
CA LYS A 83 -8.56 -17.75 11.83
C LYS A 83 -8.69 -16.30 11.39
N PHE A 84 -7.62 -15.54 11.45
CA PHE A 84 -7.65 -14.09 11.26
C PHE A 84 -7.08 -13.61 9.95
N PHE A 85 -6.21 -14.38 9.30
CA PHE A 85 -5.38 -13.93 8.16
C PHE A 85 -5.32 -14.90 6.97
N ARG A 86 -6.24 -15.87 6.88
CA ARG A 86 -6.28 -16.83 5.77
C ARG A 86 -6.26 -16.17 4.39
N MET A 87 -7.02 -15.08 4.21
CA MET A 87 -7.04 -14.37 2.92
C MET A 87 -5.68 -13.77 2.57
N GLU A 88 -4.98 -13.19 3.55
CA GLU A 88 -3.65 -12.61 3.37
C GLU A 88 -2.60 -13.69 3.05
N MET A 89 -2.69 -14.86 3.69
CA MET A 89 -1.84 -16.02 3.38
C MET A 89 -2.03 -16.50 1.94
N LEU A 90 -3.28 -16.60 1.47
CA LEU A 90 -3.57 -16.96 0.08
C LEU A 90 -3.05 -15.89 -0.90
N CYS A 91 -3.21 -14.61 -0.56
CA CYS A 91 -2.68 -13.52 -1.37
C CYS A 91 -1.15 -13.55 -1.46
N GLU A 92 -0.48 -13.85 -0.35
CA GLU A 92 0.97 -14.00 -0.33
C GLU A 92 1.43 -15.21 -1.14
N LYS A 93 0.76 -16.35 -1.02
CA LYS A 93 1.04 -17.52 -1.85
C LYS A 93 0.93 -17.16 -3.33
N ALA A 94 -0.17 -16.50 -3.73
CA ALA A 94 -0.38 -16.06 -5.11
C ALA A 94 0.71 -15.08 -5.58
N TYR A 95 1.08 -14.11 -4.74
CA TYR A 95 2.18 -13.19 -5.01
C TYR A 95 3.50 -13.93 -5.28
N ARG A 96 3.89 -14.87 -4.41
CA ARG A 96 5.13 -15.65 -4.57
C ARG A 96 5.09 -16.55 -5.80
N ASP A 97 3.96 -17.22 -6.05
CA ASP A 97 3.77 -18.08 -7.22
C ASP A 97 3.87 -17.28 -8.53
N ILE A 98 3.28 -16.09 -8.59
CA ILE A 98 3.41 -15.20 -9.75
C ILE A 98 4.85 -14.70 -9.89
N LEU A 99 5.58 -14.40 -8.82
CA LEU A 99 6.97 -13.96 -8.97
C LEU A 99 7.93 -15.07 -9.41
N THR A 100 7.63 -16.33 -9.09
CA THR A 100 8.50 -17.48 -9.42
C THR A 100 8.39 -17.96 -10.87
N GLY A 101 7.40 -17.50 -11.64
CA GLY A 101 7.26 -17.98 -13.03
C GLY A 101 5.85 -18.37 -13.43
N LYS A 102 4.93 -18.59 -12.49
CA LYS A 102 3.60 -19.12 -12.82
C LYS A 102 2.70 -18.08 -13.47
N GLN A 103 1.80 -18.55 -14.32
CA GLN A 103 0.87 -17.70 -15.04
C GLN A 103 -0.19 -17.13 -14.07
N PRO A 104 -0.38 -15.79 -13.98
CA PRO A 104 -1.30 -15.18 -13.01
C PRO A 104 -2.73 -15.70 -13.05
N SER A 105 -3.32 -15.85 -14.24
CA SER A 105 -4.70 -16.37 -14.39
C SER A 105 -4.88 -17.76 -13.78
N GLU A 106 -3.89 -18.65 -13.98
CA GLU A 106 -3.86 -20.00 -13.42
C GLU A 106 -3.69 -19.95 -11.90
N VAL A 107 -2.72 -19.16 -11.41
CA VAL A 107 -2.48 -18.99 -9.97
C VAL A 107 -3.72 -18.50 -9.23
N PHE A 108 -4.45 -17.52 -9.79
CA PHE A 108 -5.68 -17.03 -9.19
C PHE A 108 -6.77 -18.11 -9.16
N HIS A 109 -6.94 -18.86 -10.25
CA HIS A 109 -7.91 -19.93 -10.31
C HIS A 109 -7.59 -21.07 -9.34
N GLU A 110 -6.33 -21.51 -9.27
CA GLU A 110 -5.89 -22.60 -8.38
C GLU A 110 -6.03 -22.24 -6.89
N ILE A 111 -5.68 -21.01 -6.51
CA ILE A 111 -5.64 -20.61 -5.10
C ILE A 111 -7.01 -20.17 -4.59
N PHE A 112 -7.81 -19.49 -5.43
CA PHE A 112 -9.06 -18.86 -5.01
C PHE A 112 -10.31 -19.47 -5.66
N GLY A 113 -10.16 -20.41 -6.61
CA GLY A 113 -11.24 -20.98 -7.41
C GLY A 113 -11.81 -20.03 -8.47
N THR A 114 -11.31 -18.80 -8.55
CA THR A 114 -11.80 -17.77 -9.47
C THR A 114 -10.76 -16.67 -9.68
N THR A 115 -10.86 -15.99 -10.81
CA THR A 115 -10.04 -14.82 -11.14
C THR A 115 -10.96 -13.61 -11.21
N SER A 116 -10.98 -12.80 -10.14
CA SER A 116 -11.81 -11.60 -10.04
C SER A 116 -10.97 -10.36 -9.76
N GLU A 117 -11.47 -9.19 -10.19
CA GLU A 117 -10.81 -7.90 -9.95
C GLU A 117 -10.48 -7.70 -8.45
N ASP A 118 -11.39 -8.03 -7.53
CA ASP A 118 -11.16 -7.87 -6.08
C ASP A 118 -9.96 -8.70 -5.59
N ILE A 119 -9.85 -9.95 -6.03
CA ILE A 119 -8.74 -10.85 -5.64
C ILE A 119 -7.42 -10.33 -6.19
N VAL A 120 -7.38 -9.96 -7.48
CA VAL A 120 -6.19 -9.40 -8.13
C VAL A 120 -5.70 -8.17 -7.35
N PHE A 121 -6.61 -7.27 -6.99
CA PHE A 121 -6.27 -6.06 -6.23
C PHE A 121 -5.96 -6.32 -4.74
N ARG A 122 -6.33 -7.47 -4.17
CA ARG A 122 -5.82 -7.89 -2.85
C ARG A 122 -4.37 -8.35 -2.93
N VAL A 123 -3.98 -9.09 -3.98
CA VAL A 123 -2.58 -9.50 -4.20
C VAL A 123 -1.69 -8.30 -4.51
N ILE A 124 -2.13 -7.41 -5.40
CA ILE A 124 -1.42 -6.13 -5.65
C ILE A 124 -1.28 -5.33 -4.33
N ARG A 125 -2.31 -5.33 -3.48
CA ARG A 125 -2.25 -4.67 -2.17
C ARG A 125 -1.16 -5.21 -1.27
N LEU A 126 -1.11 -6.53 -1.13
CA LEU A 126 -0.08 -7.19 -0.35
C LEU A 126 1.32 -6.79 -0.84
N ALA A 127 1.56 -6.84 -2.15
CA ALA A 127 2.85 -6.48 -2.73
C ALA A 127 3.23 -5.02 -2.49
N TYR A 128 2.33 -4.05 -2.73
CA TYR A 128 2.71 -2.65 -2.52
C TYR A 128 2.89 -2.32 -1.03
N ILE A 129 2.12 -2.92 -0.12
CA ILE A 129 2.32 -2.71 1.33
C ILE A 129 3.66 -3.32 1.77
N MET A 130 4.08 -4.48 1.24
CA MET A 130 5.42 -5.02 1.48
C MET A 130 6.50 -4.02 1.09
N VAL A 131 6.36 -3.38 -0.08
CA VAL A 131 7.30 -2.34 -0.55
C VAL A 131 7.28 -1.11 0.38
N LEU A 132 6.11 -0.61 0.76
CA LEU A 132 5.99 0.56 1.66
C LEU A 132 6.62 0.32 3.04
N LEU A 133 6.46 -0.89 3.57
CA LEU A 133 7.05 -1.28 4.85
C LEU A 133 8.54 -1.64 4.74
N GLY A 134 9.08 -1.74 3.52
CA GLY A 134 10.47 -2.06 3.25
C GLY A 134 10.82 -3.55 3.39
N PHE A 135 9.82 -4.44 3.30
CA PHE A 135 10.04 -5.89 3.29
C PHE A 135 10.43 -6.42 1.92
N GLU A 136 10.09 -5.69 0.85
CA GLU A 136 10.42 -6.03 -0.54
C GLU A 136 10.87 -4.79 -1.32
N GLY A 137 11.63 -4.99 -2.39
CA GLY A 137 12.02 -3.93 -3.33
C GLY A 137 10.88 -3.54 -4.28
N GLU A 138 10.87 -2.30 -4.77
CA GLU A 138 9.84 -1.82 -5.70
C GLU A 138 9.83 -2.59 -7.03
N GLU A 139 10.96 -3.16 -7.41
CA GLU A 139 11.14 -4.03 -8.59
C GLU A 139 10.18 -5.21 -8.55
N THR A 140 9.90 -5.77 -7.36
CA THR A 140 8.95 -6.89 -7.19
C THR A 140 7.51 -6.48 -7.50
N LEU A 141 7.12 -5.25 -7.13
CA LEU A 141 5.81 -4.71 -7.46
C LEU A 141 5.69 -4.43 -8.95
N ILE A 142 6.72 -3.87 -9.59
CA ILE A 142 6.74 -3.64 -11.03
C ILE A 142 6.59 -4.97 -11.78
N GLN A 143 7.39 -5.97 -11.40
CA GLN A 143 7.32 -7.31 -11.99
C GLN A 143 5.93 -7.93 -11.84
N LEU A 144 5.33 -7.85 -10.64
CA LEU A 144 3.97 -8.34 -10.42
C LEU A 144 2.94 -7.65 -11.32
N LEU A 145 2.98 -6.32 -11.41
CA LEU A 145 2.03 -5.55 -12.21
C LEU A 145 2.15 -5.86 -13.70
N ASP A 146 3.38 -5.99 -14.21
CA ASP A 146 3.62 -6.29 -15.62
C ASP A 146 3.08 -7.70 -15.96
N ARG A 147 3.37 -8.71 -15.13
CA ARG A 147 2.84 -10.07 -15.31
C ARG A 147 1.32 -10.12 -15.27
N ILE A 148 0.70 -9.44 -14.31
CA ILE A 148 -0.77 -9.38 -14.22
C ILE A 148 -1.34 -8.69 -15.46
N ASN A 149 -0.73 -7.59 -15.91
CA ASN A 149 -1.21 -6.85 -17.07
C ASN A 149 -1.10 -7.65 -18.38
N GLU A 150 -0.06 -8.47 -18.53
CA GLU A 150 0.12 -9.40 -19.65
C GLU A 150 -0.91 -10.54 -19.60
N SER A 151 -1.15 -11.10 -18.42
CA SER A 151 -2.06 -12.24 -18.23
C SER A 151 -3.54 -11.89 -18.22
N LEU A 152 -3.90 -10.67 -17.79
CA LEU A 152 -5.26 -10.20 -17.56
C LEU A 152 -5.43 -8.80 -18.19
N PRO A 153 -5.35 -8.70 -19.53
CA PRO A 153 -5.36 -7.41 -20.23
C PRO A 153 -6.65 -6.60 -20.01
N GLU A 154 -7.76 -7.25 -19.68
CA GLU A 154 -9.04 -6.60 -19.31
C GLU A 154 -8.92 -5.70 -18.07
N LEU A 155 -7.92 -5.95 -17.20
CA LEU A 155 -7.65 -5.14 -16.02
C LEU A 155 -6.68 -3.99 -16.29
N SER A 156 -6.18 -3.81 -17.52
CA SER A 156 -5.14 -2.82 -17.86
C SER A 156 -5.49 -1.40 -17.40
N GLU A 157 -6.73 -0.94 -17.60
CA GLU A 157 -7.16 0.39 -17.17
C GLU A 157 -7.19 0.54 -15.65
N ARG A 158 -7.52 -0.53 -14.92
CA ARG A 158 -7.47 -0.54 -13.46
C ARG A 158 -6.02 -0.52 -12.96
N ILE A 159 -5.14 -1.26 -13.61
CA ILE A 159 -3.69 -1.29 -13.32
C ILE A 159 -3.06 0.07 -13.57
N LYS A 160 -3.40 0.75 -14.68
CA LYS A 160 -2.97 2.14 -14.95
C LYS A 160 -3.41 3.09 -13.83
N ARG A 161 -4.67 3.00 -13.39
CA ARG A 161 -5.18 3.80 -12.25
C ARG A 161 -4.43 3.49 -10.95
N PHE A 162 -4.08 2.23 -10.71
CA PHE A 162 -3.27 1.85 -9.56
C PHE A 162 -1.85 2.41 -9.64
N LYS A 163 -1.17 2.31 -10.79
CA LYS A 163 0.15 2.92 -11.01
C LYS A 163 0.11 4.42 -10.72
N LYS A 164 -0.88 5.14 -11.23
CA LYS A 164 -1.11 6.58 -10.94
C LYS A 164 -1.25 6.85 -9.44
N PHE A 165 -2.08 6.07 -8.75
CA PHE A 165 -2.24 6.17 -7.29
C PHE A 165 -0.93 5.91 -6.54
N TYR A 166 -0.20 4.87 -6.93
CA TYR A 166 1.06 4.50 -6.27
C TYR A 166 2.13 5.58 -6.47
N VAL A 167 2.24 6.20 -7.65
CA VAL A 167 3.13 7.36 -7.87
C VAL A 167 2.73 8.51 -6.93
N ALA A 168 1.44 8.84 -6.83
CA ALA A 168 0.97 9.90 -5.95
C ALA A 168 1.31 9.61 -4.48
N LEU A 169 1.14 8.36 -4.04
CA LEU A 169 1.47 7.90 -2.70
C LEU A 169 2.95 8.06 -2.38
N ARG A 170 3.85 7.64 -3.29
CA ARG A 170 5.31 7.74 -3.08
C ARG A 170 5.79 9.19 -3.08
N ILE A 171 5.20 10.07 -3.89
CA ILE A 171 5.50 11.50 -3.83
C ILE A 171 5.04 12.08 -2.48
N ALA A 172 3.81 11.78 -2.05
CA ALA A 172 3.29 12.23 -0.77
C ALA A 172 4.16 11.75 0.41
N GLU A 173 4.64 10.50 0.37
CA GLU A 173 5.59 9.94 1.33
C GLU A 173 6.92 10.72 1.35
N ALA A 174 7.45 11.05 0.17
CA ALA A 174 8.69 11.81 0.04
C ALA A 174 8.56 13.25 0.56
N ILE A 175 7.40 13.87 0.38
CA ILE A 175 7.06 15.17 0.99
C ILE A 175 7.00 15.03 2.52
N ALA A 176 6.28 14.02 3.02
CA ALA A 176 6.12 13.80 4.46
C ALA A 176 7.44 13.56 5.18
N THR A 177 8.39 12.92 4.49
CA THR A 177 9.73 12.67 4.99
C THR A 177 10.76 13.75 4.65
N ARG A 178 10.32 14.88 4.09
CA ARG A 178 11.18 16.03 3.67
C ARG A 178 12.30 15.64 2.70
N LYS A 179 12.14 14.55 1.96
CA LYS A 179 13.00 14.17 0.82
C LYS A 179 12.68 14.97 -0.43
N VAL A 180 11.44 15.44 -0.54
CA VAL A 180 10.98 16.38 -1.56
C VAL A 180 10.50 17.64 -0.86
N ARG A 181 11.08 18.79 -1.22
CA ARG A 181 10.92 20.08 -0.54
C ARG A 181 10.45 21.20 -1.47
N ASN A 182 10.47 20.97 -2.78
CA ASN A 182 10.10 21.96 -3.78
C ASN A 182 9.53 21.29 -5.04
N ARG A 183 8.98 22.11 -5.94
CA ARG A 183 8.36 21.66 -7.18
C ARG A 183 9.34 20.93 -8.10
N LEU A 184 10.58 21.39 -8.20
CA LEU A 184 11.58 20.78 -9.09
C LEU A 184 11.86 19.34 -8.67
N GLU A 185 12.12 19.11 -7.38
CA GLU A 185 12.31 17.77 -6.82
C GLU A 185 11.06 16.90 -6.99
N LYS A 186 9.87 17.48 -6.79
CA LYS A 186 8.59 16.79 -6.98
C LYS A 186 8.39 16.33 -8.43
N GLU A 187 8.62 17.21 -9.40
CA GLU A 187 8.47 16.88 -10.82
C GLU A 187 9.53 15.86 -11.26
N ALA A 188 10.78 16.00 -10.81
CA ALA A 188 11.83 15.02 -11.09
C ALA A 188 11.46 13.63 -10.54
N LEU A 189 11.00 13.54 -9.29
CA LEU A 189 10.55 12.29 -8.69
C LEU A 189 9.34 11.70 -9.42
N LYS A 190 8.36 12.53 -9.78
CA LYS A 190 7.18 12.10 -10.55
C LYS A 190 7.58 11.49 -11.88
N HIS A 191 8.46 12.15 -12.63
CA HIS A 191 8.98 11.64 -13.90
C HIS A 191 9.73 10.31 -13.71
N ALA A 192 10.63 10.23 -12.74
CA ALA A 192 11.38 9.01 -12.45
C ALA A 192 10.47 7.81 -12.10
N LEU A 193 9.46 8.03 -11.24
CA LEU A 193 8.50 7.00 -10.87
C LEU A 193 7.62 6.57 -12.06
N CYS A 194 7.14 7.53 -12.86
CA CYS A 194 6.35 7.24 -14.06
C CYS A 194 7.13 6.40 -15.07
N LEU A 195 8.42 6.69 -15.30
CA LEU A 195 9.27 5.88 -16.17
C LEU A 195 9.47 4.46 -15.62
N ARG A 196 9.82 4.33 -14.33
CA ARG A 196 10.00 3.02 -13.68
C ARG A 196 8.76 2.13 -13.75
N LEU A 197 7.57 2.73 -13.62
CA LEU A 197 6.30 2.01 -13.63
C LEU A 197 5.68 1.85 -15.03
N LYS A 198 6.31 2.36 -16.10
CA LYS A 198 5.73 2.42 -17.46
C LYS A 198 4.34 3.10 -17.45
N ALA A 199 4.26 4.26 -16.78
CA ALA A 199 3.03 5.00 -16.50
C ALA A 199 3.10 6.47 -16.97
N GLU A 200 3.88 6.75 -18.02
CA GLU A 200 4.17 8.08 -18.56
C GLU A 200 2.89 8.82 -18.99
N LYS A 201 1.90 8.09 -19.53
CA LYS A 201 0.60 8.61 -19.96
C LYS A 201 -0.42 8.71 -18.82
N SER A 202 -0.03 8.41 -17.58
CA SER A 202 -0.94 8.31 -16.43
C SER A 202 -0.31 8.90 -15.17
N ALA A 203 0.40 10.02 -15.31
CA ALA A 203 0.95 10.74 -14.18
C ALA A 203 -0.15 11.27 -13.24
N PRO A 204 0.08 11.29 -11.91
CA PRO A 204 -0.86 11.87 -10.96
C PRO A 204 -0.97 13.38 -11.08
N SER A 205 -2.15 13.92 -10.77
CA SER A 205 -2.33 15.36 -10.59
C SER A 205 -1.79 15.82 -9.24
N ASP A 206 -1.50 17.12 -9.12
CA ASP A 206 -1.11 17.71 -7.84
C ASP A 206 -2.21 17.55 -6.78
N ASP A 207 -3.49 17.57 -7.17
CA ASP A 207 -4.60 17.32 -6.25
C ASP A 207 -4.66 15.88 -5.74
N GLU A 208 -4.28 14.89 -6.56
CA GLU A 208 -4.16 13.50 -6.11
C GLU A 208 -3.03 13.33 -5.09
N ILE A 209 -1.89 13.99 -5.33
CA ILE A 209 -0.77 14.01 -4.39
C ILE A 209 -1.17 14.71 -3.09
N ARG A 210 -1.83 15.88 -3.21
CA ARG A 210 -2.31 16.68 -2.08
C ARG A 210 -3.24 15.88 -1.18
N LEU A 211 -4.25 15.25 -1.78
CA LEU A 211 -5.23 14.42 -1.07
C LEU A 211 -4.55 13.33 -0.24
N ILE A 212 -3.57 12.63 -0.81
CA ILE A 212 -2.88 11.55 -0.09
C ILE A 212 -1.98 12.12 1.01
N ALA A 213 -1.24 13.20 0.72
CA ALA A 213 -0.36 13.86 1.67
C ALA A 213 -1.10 14.37 2.92
N THR A 214 -2.28 14.96 2.73
CA THR A 214 -3.08 15.50 3.83
C THR A 214 -3.90 14.42 4.53
N GLU A 215 -4.59 13.54 3.78
CA GLU A 215 -5.46 12.52 4.41
C GLU A 215 -4.66 11.35 5.00
N VAL A 216 -3.76 10.73 4.23
CA VAL A 216 -3.10 9.48 4.64
C VAL A 216 -1.91 9.74 5.56
N TYR A 217 -1.17 10.81 5.28
CA TYR A 217 0.04 11.17 6.04
C TYR A 217 -0.17 12.32 7.03
N GLY A 218 -1.36 12.92 7.09
CA GLY A 218 -1.71 13.94 8.09
C GLY A 218 -0.89 15.24 7.95
N LEU A 219 -0.35 15.52 6.77
CA LEU A 219 0.44 16.73 6.57
C LEU A 219 -0.46 17.97 6.56
N PRO A 220 -0.02 19.09 7.19
CA PRO A 220 -0.68 20.37 7.03
C PRO A 220 -0.72 20.80 5.57
N GLU A 221 -1.91 21.20 5.10
CA GLU A 221 -2.13 21.51 3.69
C GLU A 221 -1.21 22.61 3.16
N TYR A 222 -0.89 23.63 3.98
CA TYR A 222 0.01 24.71 3.57
C TYR A 222 1.42 24.20 3.21
N LEU A 223 1.96 23.23 3.96
CA LEU A 223 3.27 22.64 3.67
C LEU A 223 3.26 21.88 2.35
N VAL A 224 2.18 21.13 2.11
CA VAL A 224 2.02 20.39 0.85
C VAL A 224 1.90 21.36 -0.31
N ASN A 225 1.12 22.43 -0.14
CA ASN A 225 0.92 23.45 -1.16
C ASN A 225 2.21 24.17 -1.54
N ASP A 226 3.10 24.44 -0.58
CA ASP A 226 4.39 25.08 -0.87
C ASP A 226 5.30 24.21 -1.76
N VAL A 227 5.22 22.88 -1.60
CA VAL A 227 5.96 21.94 -2.45
C VAL A 227 5.31 21.78 -3.82
N LEU A 228 3.98 21.78 -3.89
CA LEU A 228 3.23 21.58 -5.13
C LEU A 228 3.18 22.83 -6.01
N LYS A 229 3.09 24.03 -5.40
CA LYS A 229 3.00 25.31 -6.09
C LYS A 229 4.22 25.54 -6.99
N ALA A 230 3.96 26.16 -8.14
CA ALA A 230 4.98 26.99 -8.76
C ALA A 230 5.21 28.19 -7.83
N LYS A 231 6.40 28.31 -7.22
CA LYS A 231 6.91 29.67 -7.09
C LYS A 231 7.05 30.15 -8.54
N ASN A 232 6.41 31.26 -8.89
CA ASN A 232 6.87 32.05 -10.01
C ASN A 232 8.34 32.37 -9.68
N ILE A 233 9.25 31.57 -10.19
CA ILE A 233 10.61 32.01 -10.37
C ILE A 233 10.49 32.96 -11.55
N GLU A 234 10.05 34.19 -11.27
CA GLU A 234 10.44 35.30 -12.11
C GLU A 234 11.96 35.29 -12.02
N LEU A 235 12.59 34.74 -13.05
CA LEU A 235 13.96 35.06 -13.38
C LEU A 235 13.94 36.55 -13.69
N THR A 236 14.11 37.39 -12.67
CA THR A 236 14.65 38.72 -12.89
C THR A 236 16.04 38.53 -13.44
N LEU A 237 16.12 38.56 -14.78
CA LEU A 237 17.34 38.87 -15.49
C LEU A 237 17.62 40.35 -15.21
N GLU A 238 18.45 40.62 -14.22
CA GLU A 238 19.25 41.85 -14.18
C GLU A 238 20.45 41.72 -15.12
#